data_AF-A0A527GH22-F1
#
_entry.id   AF-A0A527GH22-F1
#
_cell.length_a   1.000
_cell.length_b   1.000
_cell.length_c   1.000
_cell.angle_alpha   90.00
_cell.angle_beta   90.00
_cell.angle_gamma   90.00
#
_symmetry.space_group_name_H-M   'P 1'
#
loop_
_entity.id
_entity.type
_entity.pdbx_description
1 polymer ?
#
loop_
_entity_poly.entity_id
_entity_poly.type
_entity_poly.pdbx_seq_one_letter_code
_entity_poly.pdbx_strand_id
1 'polypeptide(L)'
;GMAELLAKSDLDPKQKTFTDIIVKSGNALLTIINDILDFSKINAGQLTLDPAPFRLSEAVEDVATLVSARVAEKNLELIVRV
;
A
#
# COMPACT_ATOMS: atom_id res chain seq x y z
N GLY A 1 -1.61 -3.64 14.58
CA GLY A 1 -0.71 -4.42 15.45
C GLY A 1 -0.44 -3.73 16.79
N MET A 2 0.27 -4.37 17.73
CA MET A 2 0.56 -3.81 19.06
C MET A 2 1.24 -2.42 19.01
N ALA A 3 2.12 -2.18 18.03
CA ALA A 3 2.76 -0.88 17.82
C ALA A 3 1.76 0.23 17.44
N GLU A 4 0.67 -0.08 16.72
CA GLU A 4 -0.40 0.87 16.42
C GLU A 4 -1.29 1.15 17.63
N LEU A 5 -1.44 0.18 18.54
CA LEU A 5 -2.12 0.39 19.82
C LEU A 5 -1.29 1.29 20.73
N LEU A 6 0.04 1.06 20.77
CA LEU A 6 0.97 1.94 21.47
C LEU A 6 0.98 3.35 20.88
N ALA A 7 0.92 3.49 19.55
CA ALA A 7 0.84 4.81 18.89
C ALA A 7 -0.42 5.61 19.27
N LYS A 8 -1.46 4.93 19.78
CA LYS A 8 -2.72 5.52 20.24
C LYS A 8 -2.76 5.79 21.76
N SER A 9 -1.71 5.43 22.51
CA SER A 9 -1.62 5.75 23.94
C SER A 9 -0.99 7.13 24.18
N ASP A 10 -1.01 7.60 25.42
CA ASP A 10 -0.30 8.81 25.82
C ASP A 10 1.21 8.59 25.75
N LEU A 11 1.86 9.25 24.79
CA LEU A 11 3.29 9.18 24.53
C LEU A 11 3.89 10.58 24.57
N ASP A 12 5.09 10.69 25.13
CA ASP A 12 5.90 11.90 24.98
C ASP A 12 6.39 12.07 23.51
N PRO A 13 6.87 13.26 23.11
CA PRO A 13 7.27 13.50 21.72
C PRO A 13 8.38 12.56 21.19
N LYS A 14 9.29 12.13 22.07
CA LYS A 14 10.39 11.23 21.70
C LYS A 14 9.88 9.81 21.52
N GLN A 15 9.02 9.34 22.43
CA GLN A 15 8.34 8.05 22.34
C GLN A 15 7.46 7.97 21.10
N LYS A 16 6.74 9.05 20.75
CA LYS A 16 5.95 9.12 19.52
C LYS A 16 6.84 8.95 18.28
N THR A 17 7.98 9.63 18.23
CA THR A 17 8.95 9.50 17.13
C THR A 17 9.44 8.06 16.98
N PHE A 18 9.80 7.40 18.08
CA PHE A 18 10.23 6.00 18.03
C PHE A 18 9.11 5.06 17.61
N THR A 19 7.89 5.28 18.10
CA THR A 19 6.73 4.44 17.76
C THR A 19 6.37 4.60 16.28
N ASP A 20 6.44 5.80 15.74
CA ASP A 20 6.24 6.07 14.31
C ASP A 20 7.28 5.35 13.43
N ILE A 21 8.55 5.33 13.87
CA ILE A 21 9.61 4.58 13.17
C ILE A 21 9.30 3.09 13.20
N ILE A 22 8.94 2.53 14.36
CA ILE A 22 8.60 1.11 14.49
C ILE A 22 7.43 0.73 13.57
N VAL A 23 6.36 1.53 13.55
CA VAL A 23 5.19 1.27 12.69
C VAL A 23 5.59 1.32 11.21
N LYS A 24 6.34 2.36 10.78
CA LYS A 24 6.80 2.48 9.40
C LYS A 24 7.70 1.33 8.98
N SER A 25 8.67 0.96 9.80
CA SER A 25 9.59 -0.16 9.53
C SER A 25 8.85 -1.50 9.51
N GLY A 26 7.91 -1.71 10.42
CA GLY A 26 7.08 -2.92 10.45
C GLY A 26 6.23 -3.06 9.19
N ASN A 27 5.58 -1.98 8.75
CA ASN A 27 4.80 -1.98 7.51
C ASN A 27 5.67 -2.25 6.28
N ALA A 28 6.84 -1.61 6.18
CA ALA A 28 7.78 -1.86 5.08
C ALA A 28 8.26 -3.32 5.05
N LEU A 29 8.58 -3.91 6.22
CA LEU A 29 8.98 -5.30 6.31
C LEU A 29 7.83 -6.26 5.93
N LEU A 30 6.60 -5.98 6.37
CA LEU A 30 5.44 -6.77 6.00
C LEU A 30 5.19 -6.73 4.48
N THR A 31 5.35 -5.59 3.83
CA THR A 31 5.31 -5.49 2.37
C THR A 31 6.33 -6.41 1.72
N ILE A 32 7.60 -6.36 2.16
CA ILE A 32 8.67 -7.23 1.63
C ILE A 32 8.33 -8.71 1.83
N ILE A 33 7.84 -9.09 3.02
CA ILE A 33 7.46 -10.48 3.32
C ILE A 33 6.33 -10.92 2.37
N ASN A 34 5.30 -10.09 2.19
CA ASN A 34 4.19 -10.40 1.29
C ASN A 34 4.67 -10.55 -0.16
N ASP A 35 5.54 -9.67 -0.64
CA ASP A 35 6.09 -9.74 -1.99
C ASP A 35 6.89 -11.05 -2.20
N ILE A 36 7.69 -11.47 -1.21
CA ILE A 36 8.43 -12.74 -1.26
C ILE A 36 7.48 -13.95 -1.27
N LEU A 37 6.43 -13.91 -0.44
CA LEU A 37 5.44 -14.98 -0.39
C LEU A 37 4.67 -15.09 -1.71
N ASP A 38 4.27 -13.96 -2.28
CA ASP A 38 3.53 -13.95 -3.55
C ASP A 38 4.43 -14.40 -4.71
N PHE A 39 5.70 -13.99 -4.73
CA PHE A 39 6.68 -14.53 -5.69
C PHE A 39 6.87 -16.05 -5.53
N SER A 40 6.88 -16.55 -4.29
CA SER A 40 6.99 -17.99 -4.02
C SER A 40 5.76 -18.76 -4.51
N LYS A 41 4.54 -18.24 -4.30
CA LYS A 41 3.29 -18.83 -4.80
C LYS A 41 3.28 -18.88 -6.33
N ILE A 42 3.73 -17.81 -7.00
CA ILE A 42 3.80 -17.76 -8.47
C ILE A 42 4.74 -18.86 -9.00
N ASN A 43 5.96 -18.96 -8.45
CA ASN A 43 6.94 -19.96 -8.92
C ASN A 43 6.53 -21.40 -8.61
N ALA A 44 5.81 -21.62 -7.51
CA ALA A 44 5.26 -22.92 -7.16
C ALA A 44 4.01 -23.29 -7.99
N GLY A 45 3.54 -22.41 -8.89
CA GLY A 45 2.29 -22.59 -9.64
C GLY A 45 1.03 -22.56 -8.77
N GLN A 46 1.13 -21.99 -7.56
CA GLN A 46 0.05 -21.91 -6.57
C GLN A 46 -0.78 -20.62 -6.68
N LEU A 47 -0.38 -19.67 -7.52
CA LEU A 47 -1.18 -18.49 -7.81
C LEU A 47 -2.26 -18.82 -8.85
N THR A 48 -3.52 -18.65 -8.47
CA THR A 48 -4.68 -18.83 -9.37
C THR A 48 -5.36 -17.49 -9.58
N LEU A 49 -5.73 -17.18 -10.81
CA LEU A 49 -6.58 -16.02 -11.11
C LEU A 49 -8.01 -16.38 -10.76
N ASP A 50 -8.72 -15.45 -10.12
CA ASP A 50 -10.16 -15.55 -9.87
C ASP A 50 -10.92 -14.70 -10.91
N PRO A 51 -11.50 -15.31 -11.96
CA PRO A 51 -12.16 -14.56 -13.02
C PRO A 51 -13.50 -14.03 -12.52
N ALA A 52 -13.62 -12.70 -12.43
CA ALA A 52 -14.87 -12.03 -12.09
C ALA A 52 -15.16 -10.91 -13.11
N PRO A 53 -16.43 -10.64 -13.44
CA PRO A 53 -16.78 -9.49 -14.25
C PRO A 53 -16.48 -8.19 -13.47
N PHE A 54 -15.76 -7.27 -14.11
CA PHE A 54 -15.48 -5.94 -13.56
C PHE A 54 -15.50 -4.89 -14.67
N ARG A 55 -15.75 -3.63 -14.30
CA ARG A 55 -15.73 -2.50 -15.23
C ARG A 55 -14.32 -1.94 -15.32
N LEU A 56 -13.63 -2.21 -16.43
CA LEU A 56 -12.26 -1.75 -16.65
C LEU A 56 -12.13 -0.22 -16.53
N SER A 57 -13.09 0.53 -17.08
CA SER A 57 -13.06 2.00 -17.01
C SER A 57 -13.09 2.53 -15.58
N GLU A 58 -13.96 1.96 -14.71
CA GLU A 58 -14.03 2.34 -13.29
C GLU A 58 -12.73 2.00 -12.56
N ALA A 59 -12.21 0.78 -12.76
CA ALA A 59 -10.97 0.36 -12.10
C ALA A 59 -9.78 1.26 -12.46
N VAL A 60 -9.70 1.71 -13.71
CA VAL A 60 -8.65 2.64 -14.15
C VAL A 60 -8.89 4.06 -13.62
N GLU A 61 -10.14 4.54 -13.57
CA GLU A 61 -10.50 5.85 -12.98
C GLU A 61 -10.20 5.91 -11.47
N ASP A 62 -10.45 4.83 -10.73
CA ASP A 62 -10.14 4.73 -9.30
C ASP A 62 -8.63 4.88 -9.06
N VAL A 63 -7.81 4.20 -9.87
CA VAL A 63 -6.34 4.32 -9.80
C VAL A 63 -5.89 5.73 -10.17
N ALA A 64 -6.46 6.33 -11.21
CA ALA A 64 -6.14 7.70 -11.62
C ALA A 64 -6.45 8.71 -10.51
N THR A 65 -7.58 8.53 -9.81
CA THR A 65 -7.98 9.34 -8.68
C THR A 65 -6.99 9.21 -7.52
N LEU A 66 -6.58 7.99 -7.18
CA LEU A 66 -5.61 7.72 -6.10
C LEU A 66 -4.26 8.42 -6.31
N VAL A 67 -3.79 8.51 -7.57
CA VAL A 67 -2.49 9.13 -7.88
C VAL A 67 -2.58 10.63 -8.21
N SER A 68 -3.78 11.16 -8.40
CA SER A 68 -4.02 12.55 -8.84
C SER A 68 -3.33 13.59 -7.96
N ALA A 69 -3.40 13.44 -6.64
CA ALA A 69 -2.74 14.35 -5.68
C ALA A 69 -1.22 14.39 -5.90
N ARG A 70 -0.61 13.22 -6.11
CA ARG A 70 0.84 13.09 -6.33
C ARG A 70 1.29 13.65 -7.68
N VAL A 71 0.43 13.57 -8.70
CA VAL A 71 0.63 14.18 -10.02
C VAL A 71 0.59 15.71 -9.91
N ALA A 72 -0.41 16.24 -9.20
CA ALA A 72 -0.56 17.68 -8.96
C ALA A 72 0.62 18.27 -8.18
N GLU A 73 1.09 17.60 -7.12
CA GLU A 73 2.29 18.00 -6.36
C GLU A 73 3.54 18.16 -7.24
N LYS A 74 3.61 17.42 -8.35
CA LYS A 74 4.74 17.42 -9.27
C LYS A 74 4.53 18.32 -10.49
N ASN A 75 3.41 19.05 -10.57
CA ASN A 75 3.00 19.82 -11.76
C ASN A 75 3.04 18.98 -13.05
N LEU A 76 2.59 17.73 -12.96
CA LEU A 76 2.47 16.83 -14.11
C LEU A 76 1.02 16.74 -14.59
N GLU A 77 0.84 16.31 -15.83
CA GLU A 77 -0.47 15.97 -16.37
C GLU A 77 -0.64 14.44 -16.42
N LEU A 78 -1.80 13.94 -16.00
CA LEU A 78 -2.18 12.54 -16.11
C LEU A 78 -3.24 12.38 -17.20
N ILE A 79 -2.88 11.74 -18.30
CA ILE A 79 -3.80 11.43 -19.40
C ILE A 79 -4.20 9.96 -19.28
N VAL A 80 -5.50 9.71 -19.14
CA VAL A 80 -6.07 8.37 -19.06
C VAL A 80 -6.93 8.13 -20.30
N ARG A 81 -6.72 6.99 -20.95
CA ARG A 81 -7.54 6.52 -22.07
C ARG A 81 -7.84 5.05 -21.86
N VAL A 82 -9.12 4.72 -21.75
CA VAL A 82 -9.64 3.37 -21.50
C VAL A 82 -10.66 3.03 -22.56
#